data_AF-R9WE75-F1
#
_entry.id   AF-R9WE75-F1
#
_cell.length_a   1.000
_cell.length_b   1.000
_cell.length_c   1.000
_cell.angle_alpha   90.00
_cell.angle_beta   90.00
_cell.angle_gamma   90.00
#
_symmetry.space_group_name_H-M   'P 1'
#
loop_
_entity.id
_entity.type
_entity.pdbx_description
1 polymer ?
#
loop_
_entity_poly.entity_id
_entity_poly.type
_entity_poly.pdbx_seq_one_letter_code
_entity_poly.pdbx_strand_id
1 'polypeptide(L)'
;MKKLEKLTGVCSLLLNLMPFLLYISLTKEQSDIFVGALPFAIFYAFRHTILLFCRDLEYDYQRLAWIGLYSGIVGYFLGMFGGFQPIFWDLSGVGAGIASQLFPTAISQRKRLTKQGLLPKQDHFKPLFQVIIVLIGVGIIMWIKKPVISFALMLIITFGAMGSIWKTPHAIRPLPVRLHWANYLLALILLGAMLLLRLGRSLGFGKPLEWGTALLLIFLITMILALLVNHRRLLHYPNHLRQRIMLYGACGQYWTLYSTVFIGILYGTKMYSWTIVAYLFAFVFGGILVKQMNRLLRFKDYQINLVMIIFGILLTFWLPTYFIGVFIIRSFAGAERKIAIDDYEKATHNYSISSIVNYYYASIAGIISQLVMWGSLFIFAGPTGMNRIFGAFSVGKTSAQSFSIIMNTHLILAGYMIIFIMALIFRLENTKKQELR
;
A
#
# COMPACT_ATOMS: atom_id res chain seq x y z
N MET A 1 11.37 23.38 -18.55
CA MET A 1 11.59 21.98 -18.11
C MET A 1 12.08 21.82 -16.68
N LYS A 2 13.06 22.59 -16.15
CA LYS A 2 13.47 22.54 -14.72
C LYS A 2 12.31 22.68 -13.70
N LYS A 3 11.22 23.36 -14.10
CA LYS A 3 10.00 23.49 -13.27
C LYS A 3 9.21 22.18 -13.12
N LEU A 4 9.24 21.26 -14.10
CA LEU A 4 8.49 19.99 -14.03
C LEU A 4 9.12 19.00 -13.05
N GLU A 5 10.43 19.05 -12.87
CA GLU A 5 11.17 18.20 -11.91
C GLU A 5 10.70 18.41 -10.47
N LYS A 6 10.23 19.62 -10.14
CA LYS A 6 9.66 19.93 -8.82
C LYS A 6 8.37 19.14 -8.54
N LEU A 7 7.64 18.76 -9.59
CA LEU A 7 6.37 18.03 -9.50
C LEU A 7 6.55 16.54 -9.23
N THR A 8 7.74 15.96 -9.39
CA THR A 8 7.95 14.51 -9.24
C THR A 8 7.46 13.98 -7.89
N GLY A 9 7.68 14.73 -6.80
CA GLY A 9 7.18 14.37 -5.46
C GLY A 9 5.66 14.43 -5.35
N VAL A 10 5.04 15.44 -5.97
CA VAL A 10 3.58 15.61 -5.99
C VAL A 10 2.93 14.49 -6.80
N CYS A 11 3.40 14.25 -8.02
CA CYS A 11 2.92 13.17 -8.87
C CYS A 11 3.08 11.80 -8.21
N SER A 12 4.20 11.57 -7.50
CA SER A 12 4.41 10.33 -6.74
C SER A 12 3.37 10.14 -5.63
N LEU A 13 3.03 11.21 -4.89
CA LEU A 13 1.99 11.16 -3.86
C LEU A 13 0.59 10.95 -4.46
N LEU A 14 0.27 11.66 -5.55
CA LEU A 14 -1.02 11.54 -6.23
C LEU A 14 -1.22 10.13 -6.80
N LEU A 15 -0.25 9.59 -7.54
CA LEU A 15 -0.31 8.23 -8.09
C LEU A 15 -0.37 7.15 -7.00
N ASN A 16 0.16 7.43 -5.80
CA ASN A 16 0.10 6.52 -4.67
C ASN A 16 -1.26 6.52 -3.96
N LEU A 17 -1.97 7.66 -3.92
CA LEU A 17 -3.17 7.86 -3.07
C LEU A 17 -4.48 7.97 -3.85
N MET A 18 -4.47 8.64 -5.00
CA MET A 18 -5.69 8.91 -5.74
C MET A 18 -6.37 7.68 -6.35
N PRO A 19 -5.63 6.67 -6.88
CA PRO A 19 -6.28 5.47 -7.38
C PRO A 19 -7.15 4.80 -6.32
N PHE A 20 -6.68 4.76 -5.07
CA PHE A 20 -7.43 4.21 -3.95
C PHE A 20 -8.78 4.91 -3.76
N LEU A 21 -8.78 6.25 -3.79
CA LEU A 21 -10.00 7.06 -3.69
C LEU A 21 -10.93 6.86 -4.88
N LEU A 22 -10.36 6.83 -6.09
CA LEU A 22 -11.10 6.67 -7.33
C LEU A 22 -11.84 5.33 -7.35
N TYR A 23 -11.14 4.24 -7.05
CA TYR A 23 -11.74 2.90 -7.06
C TYR A 23 -12.75 2.69 -5.92
N ILE A 24 -12.56 3.30 -4.75
CA ILE A 24 -13.59 3.31 -3.69
C ILE A 24 -14.82 4.13 -4.10
N SER A 25 -14.64 5.21 -4.87
CA SER A 25 -15.78 5.98 -5.37
C SER A 25 -16.58 5.18 -6.40
N LEU A 26 -15.88 4.46 -7.29
CA LEU A 26 -16.50 3.57 -8.28
C LEU A 26 -17.39 2.50 -7.65
N THR A 27 -17.03 1.96 -6.48
CA THR A 27 -17.84 0.92 -5.82
C THR A 27 -19.21 1.42 -5.38
N LYS A 28 -19.42 2.74 -5.26
CA LYS A 28 -20.67 3.33 -4.77
C LYS A 28 -21.66 3.69 -5.89
N GLU A 29 -21.16 3.89 -7.10
CA GLU A 29 -21.98 4.32 -8.24
C GLU A 29 -22.61 3.14 -8.98
N GLN A 30 -22.15 1.91 -8.73
CA GLN A 30 -22.67 0.72 -9.39
C GLN A 30 -23.81 0.08 -8.61
N SER A 31 -24.86 -0.33 -9.34
CA SER A 31 -26.03 -1.04 -8.80
C SER A 31 -25.70 -2.45 -8.33
N ASP A 32 -24.67 -3.08 -8.92
CA ASP A 32 -24.17 -4.39 -8.49
C ASP A 32 -22.86 -4.26 -7.69
N ILE A 33 -22.97 -4.66 -6.44
CA ILE A 33 -22.04 -4.43 -5.33
C ILE A 33 -20.69 -5.12 -5.59
N PHE A 34 -20.71 -6.28 -6.23
CA PHE A 34 -19.51 -7.06 -6.52
C PHE A 34 -18.77 -6.55 -7.76
N VAL A 35 -19.52 -6.20 -8.82
CA VAL A 35 -18.95 -5.58 -10.03
C VAL A 35 -18.31 -4.24 -9.69
N GLY A 36 -18.90 -3.50 -8.73
CA GLY A 36 -18.35 -2.25 -8.24
C GLY A 36 -17.07 -2.43 -7.42
N ALA A 37 -17.02 -3.43 -6.54
CA ALA A 37 -15.89 -3.66 -5.62
C ALA A 37 -14.68 -4.38 -6.24
N LEU A 38 -14.88 -5.11 -7.34
CA LEU A 38 -13.81 -5.90 -7.95
C LEU A 38 -12.65 -5.06 -8.53
N PRO A 39 -12.87 -3.95 -9.28
CA PRO A 39 -11.79 -3.08 -9.73
C PRO A 39 -10.89 -2.61 -8.58
N PHE A 40 -11.48 -2.30 -7.43
CA PHE A 40 -10.75 -1.94 -6.22
C PHE A 40 -9.92 -3.11 -5.68
N ALA A 41 -10.49 -4.30 -5.61
CA ALA A 41 -9.78 -5.51 -5.16
C ALA A 41 -8.60 -5.86 -6.09
N ILE A 42 -8.78 -5.72 -7.42
CA ILE A 42 -7.73 -5.94 -8.42
C ILE A 42 -6.63 -4.91 -8.28
N PHE A 43 -7.00 -3.62 -8.24
CA PHE A 43 -6.06 -2.53 -7.98
C PHE A 43 -5.20 -2.81 -6.75
N TYR A 44 -5.86 -3.21 -5.66
CA TYR A 44 -5.20 -3.46 -4.40
C TYR A 44 -4.28 -4.67 -4.45
N ALA A 45 -4.73 -5.77 -5.06
CA ALA A 45 -3.92 -6.97 -5.21
C ALA A 45 -2.63 -6.68 -5.98
N PHE A 46 -2.73 -6.04 -7.16
CA PHE A 46 -1.56 -5.69 -7.97
C PHE A 46 -0.64 -4.70 -7.28
N ARG A 47 -1.18 -3.68 -6.59
CA ARG A 47 -0.37 -2.74 -5.81
C ARG A 47 0.52 -3.44 -4.80
N HIS A 48 0.02 -4.48 -4.13
CA HIS A 48 0.78 -5.16 -3.09
C HIS A 48 1.71 -6.27 -3.62
N THR A 49 1.41 -6.85 -4.77
CA THR A 49 2.16 -7.99 -5.31
C THR A 49 3.16 -7.62 -6.41
N ILE A 50 2.97 -6.50 -7.12
CA ILE A 50 3.78 -6.20 -8.31
C ILE A 50 5.29 -6.07 -8.05
N LEU A 51 5.71 -5.54 -6.90
CA LEU A 51 7.14 -5.48 -6.57
C LEU A 51 7.75 -6.87 -6.35
N LEU A 52 6.94 -7.85 -5.94
CA LEU A 52 7.37 -9.23 -5.84
C LEU A 52 7.58 -9.80 -7.26
N PHE A 53 6.71 -9.42 -8.19
CA PHE A 53 6.79 -9.86 -9.58
C PHE A 53 7.96 -9.23 -10.33
N CYS A 54 8.22 -7.94 -10.09
CA CYS A 54 9.31 -7.18 -10.73
C CYS A 54 10.63 -7.23 -9.95
N ARG A 55 10.88 -8.29 -9.15
CA ARG A 55 12.11 -8.43 -8.36
C ARG A 55 13.38 -8.34 -9.22
N ASP A 56 13.32 -8.78 -10.47
CA ASP A 56 14.44 -8.80 -11.42
C ASP A 56 14.99 -7.41 -11.76
N LEU A 57 14.21 -6.38 -11.45
CA LEU A 57 14.50 -4.98 -11.72
C LEU A 57 14.93 -4.23 -10.46
N GLU A 58 15.29 -4.94 -9.37
CA GLU A 58 15.63 -4.31 -8.08
C GLU A 58 16.83 -3.34 -8.16
N TYR A 59 17.73 -3.51 -9.13
CA TYR A 59 18.85 -2.61 -9.38
C TYR A 59 18.55 -1.51 -10.41
N ASP A 60 17.40 -1.57 -11.11
CA ASP A 60 17.03 -0.61 -12.15
C ASP A 60 15.74 0.13 -11.78
N TYR A 61 15.89 1.08 -10.86
CA TYR A 61 14.78 1.89 -10.39
C TYR A 61 14.11 2.71 -11.51
N GLN A 62 14.80 3.00 -12.62
CA GLN A 62 14.24 3.76 -13.72
C GLN A 62 13.35 2.92 -14.61
N ARG A 63 13.76 1.69 -14.94
CA ARG A 63 12.87 0.74 -15.60
C ARG A 63 11.62 0.51 -14.76
N LEU A 64 11.75 0.39 -13.44
CA LEU A 64 10.59 0.33 -12.55
C LEU A 64 9.68 1.57 -12.67
N ALA A 65 10.26 2.79 -12.71
CA ALA A 65 9.50 4.01 -12.89
C ALA A 65 8.74 4.02 -14.22
N TRP A 66 9.41 3.68 -15.32
CA TRP A 66 8.84 3.69 -16.66
C TRP A 66 7.75 2.61 -16.84
N ILE A 67 7.98 1.39 -16.36
CA ILE A 67 6.96 0.32 -16.36
C ILE A 67 5.74 0.78 -15.57
N GLY A 68 5.95 1.38 -14.39
CA GLY A 68 4.87 1.96 -13.59
C GLY A 68 4.06 3.01 -14.36
N LEU A 69 4.73 3.93 -15.04
CA LEU A 69 4.06 5.01 -15.80
C LEU A 69 3.32 4.48 -17.04
N TYR A 70 3.94 3.62 -17.84
CA TYR A 70 3.29 3.03 -19.01
C TYR A 70 2.07 2.22 -18.61
N SER A 71 2.19 1.42 -17.56
CA SER A 71 1.07 0.66 -17.01
C SER A 71 -0.04 1.58 -16.49
N GLY A 72 0.32 2.69 -15.86
CA GLY A 72 -0.63 3.73 -15.44
C GLY A 72 -1.36 4.39 -16.60
N ILE A 73 -0.65 4.76 -17.68
CA ILE A 73 -1.26 5.35 -18.88
C ILE A 73 -2.28 4.39 -19.48
N VAL A 74 -1.88 3.13 -19.72
CA VAL A 74 -2.78 2.10 -20.26
C VAL A 74 -3.95 1.88 -19.32
N GLY A 75 -3.69 1.74 -18.01
CA GLY A 75 -4.71 1.52 -16.99
C GLY A 75 -5.75 2.63 -16.95
N TYR A 76 -5.33 3.89 -16.76
CA TYR A 76 -6.27 5.01 -16.68
C TYR A 76 -7.00 5.28 -18.00
N PHE A 77 -6.34 5.05 -19.14
CA PHE A 77 -6.99 5.12 -20.45
C PHE A 77 -8.12 4.09 -20.57
N LEU A 78 -7.85 2.82 -20.24
CA LEU A 78 -8.90 1.78 -20.20
C LEU A 78 -10.02 2.15 -19.22
N GLY A 79 -9.69 2.71 -18.06
CA GLY A 79 -10.67 3.12 -17.04
C GLY A 79 -11.71 4.13 -17.55
N MET A 80 -11.33 4.99 -18.50
CA MET A 80 -12.27 5.91 -19.16
C MET A 80 -13.37 5.18 -19.93
N PHE A 81 -13.09 3.98 -20.45
CA PHE A 81 -14.05 3.18 -21.21
C PHE A 81 -14.85 2.19 -20.35
N GLY A 82 -14.62 2.13 -19.04
CA GLY A 82 -15.32 1.18 -18.17
C GLY A 82 -16.84 1.38 -18.07
N GLY A 83 -17.34 2.57 -18.41
CA GLY A 83 -18.78 2.81 -18.56
C GLY A 83 -19.42 2.07 -19.73
N PHE A 84 -18.65 1.71 -20.76
CA PHE A 84 -19.15 0.90 -21.90
C PHE A 84 -19.12 -0.59 -21.57
N GLN A 85 -18.01 -1.06 -21.02
CA GLN A 85 -17.84 -2.45 -20.62
C GLN A 85 -17.08 -2.50 -19.29
N PRO A 86 -17.68 -3.02 -18.21
CA PRO A 86 -17.08 -2.88 -16.89
C PRO A 86 -15.78 -3.69 -16.70
N ILE A 87 -15.41 -4.57 -17.65
CA ILE A 87 -14.09 -5.25 -17.66
C ILE A 87 -12.94 -4.25 -17.81
N PHE A 88 -13.17 -3.10 -18.47
CA PHE A 88 -12.14 -2.08 -18.58
C PHE A 88 -11.83 -1.41 -17.24
N TRP A 89 -12.78 -1.37 -16.29
CA TRP A 89 -12.48 -0.93 -14.93
C TRP A 89 -11.56 -1.92 -14.19
N ASP A 90 -11.68 -3.24 -14.44
CA ASP A 90 -10.76 -4.22 -13.86
C ASP A 90 -9.35 -4.10 -14.41
N LEU A 91 -9.23 -4.02 -15.74
CA LEU A 91 -7.95 -3.84 -16.42
C LEU A 91 -7.31 -2.50 -16.02
N SER A 92 -8.12 -1.47 -15.83
CA SER A 92 -7.68 -0.21 -15.23
C SER A 92 -7.12 -0.42 -13.83
N GLY A 93 -7.80 -1.24 -13.01
CA GLY A 93 -7.34 -1.62 -11.68
C GLY A 93 -5.93 -2.21 -11.71
N VAL A 94 -5.66 -3.14 -12.63
CA VAL A 94 -4.32 -3.72 -12.83
C VAL A 94 -3.29 -2.62 -13.10
N GLY A 95 -3.51 -1.79 -14.12
CA GLY A 95 -2.55 -0.79 -14.55
C GLY A 95 -2.30 0.30 -13.50
N ALA A 96 -3.36 0.76 -12.84
CA ALA A 96 -3.28 1.70 -11.73
C ALA A 96 -2.57 1.09 -10.51
N GLY A 97 -2.78 -0.20 -10.23
CA GLY A 97 -2.12 -0.93 -9.15
C GLY A 97 -0.61 -0.97 -9.35
N ILE A 98 -0.19 -1.38 -10.55
CA ILE A 98 1.22 -1.40 -10.98
C ILE A 98 1.83 0.01 -10.87
N ALA A 99 1.18 1.03 -11.41
CA ALA A 99 1.65 2.41 -11.37
C ALA A 99 1.81 2.94 -9.93
N SER A 100 0.80 2.67 -9.08
CA SER A 100 0.75 3.17 -7.71
C SER A 100 1.85 2.61 -6.79
N GLN A 101 2.43 1.46 -7.16
CA GLN A 101 3.51 0.85 -6.39
C GLN A 101 4.88 1.10 -7.01
N LEU A 102 5.04 0.89 -8.32
CA LEU A 102 6.36 0.92 -8.96
C LEU A 102 6.91 2.34 -9.05
N PHE A 103 6.09 3.32 -9.48
CA PHE A 103 6.56 4.69 -9.66
C PHE A 103 6.95 5.35 -8.32
N PRO A 104 6.11 5.34 -7.25
CA PRO A 104 6.52 5.90 -5.96
C PRO A 104 7.73 5.21 -5.33
N THR A 105 7.89 3.90 -5.55
CA THR A 105 9.06 3.14 -5.09
C THR A 105 10.33 3.62 -5.78
N ALA A 106 10.29 3.79 -7.11
CA ALA A 106 11.40 4.30 -7.88
C ALA A 106 11.80 5.73 -7.48
N ILE A 107 10.82 6.62 -7.27
CA ILE A 107 11.09 7.99 -6.80
C ILE A 107 11.71 8.00 -5.40
N SER A 108 11.24 7.12 -4.50
CA SER A 108 11.85 6.96 -3.17
C SER A 108 13.30 6.49 -3.26
N GLN A 109 13.59 5.52 -4.13
CA GLN A 109 14.94 5.01 -4.34
C GLN A 109 15.87 6.10 -4.90
N ARG A 110 15.40 6.85 -5.90
CA ARG A 110 16.15 8.00 -6.44
C ARG A 110 16.44 9.06 -5.38
N LYS A 111 15.45 9.38 -4.53
CA LYS A 111 15.63 10.34 -3.43
C LYS A 111 16.68 9.87 -2.43
N ARG A 112 16.75 8.56 -2.14
CA ARG A 112 17.82 7.96 -1.32
C ARG A 112 19.19 8.12 -1.97
N LEU A 113 19.34 7.73 -3.23
CA LEU A 113 20.59 7.87 -3.98
C LEU A 113 21.06 9.35 -4.04
N THR A 114 20.13 10.29 -4.22
CA THR A 114 20.43 11.73 -4.21
C THR A 114 20.90 12.20 -2.83
N LYS A 115 20.27 11.72 -1.74
CA LYS A 115 20.67 12.03 -0.36
C LYS A 115 22.09 11.54 -0.05
N GLN A 116 22.47 10.39 -0.61
CA GLN A 116 23.81 9.80 -0.45
C GLN A 116 24.85 10.37 -1.43
N GLY A 117 24.50 11.40 -2.22
CA GLY A 117 25.44 12.03 -3.17
C GLY A 117 25.73 11.23 -4.44
N LEU A 118 25.05 10.09 -4.65
CA LEU A 118 25.24 9.21 -5.81
C LEU A 118 24.51 9.71 -7.06
N LEU A 119 23.59 10.66 -6.92
CA LEU A 119 22.85 11.30 -8.01
C LEU A 119 22.80 12.82 -7.82
N PRO A 120 22.68 13.61 -8.90
CA PRO A 120 22.58 15.05 -8.82
C PRO A 120 21.35 15.50 -8.02
N LYS A 121 21.52 16.54 -7.21
CA LYS A 121 20.44 17.17 -6.46
C LYS A 121 19.36 17.67 -7.42
N GLN A 122 18.12 17.40 -7.08
CA GLN A 122 16.94 17.85 -7.84
C GLN A 122 16.15 18.82 -6.97
N ASP A 123 15.54 19.82 -7.59
CA ASP A 123 14.63 20.72 -6.87
C ASP A 123 13.34 20.00 -6.47
N HIS A 124 12.81 20.32 -5.29
CA HIS A 124 11.56 19.75 -4.79
C HIS A 124 10.66 20.84 -4.20
N PHE A 125 9.35 20.69 -4.31
CA PHE A 125 8.43 21.49 -3.51
C PHE A 125 8.59 21.19 -2.01
N LYS A 126 8.42 22.21 -1.16
CA LYS A 126 8.34 22.01 0.30
C LYS A 126 7.22 21.01 0.62
N PRO A 127 7.40 20.10 1.61
CA PRO A 127 6.42 19.06 1.93
C PRO A 127 5.00 19.58 2.16
N LEU A 128 4.86 20.73 2.84
CA LEU A 128 3.57 21.39 3.07
C LEU A 128 2.85 21.72 1.75
N PHE A 129 3.57 22.28 0.78
CA PHE A 129 3.00 22.65 -0.51
C PHE A 129 2.60 21.40 -1.33
N GLN A 130 3.38 20.33 -1.25
CA GLN A 130 3.01 19.06 -1.87
C GLN A 130 1.70 18.52 -1.30
N VAL A 131 1.52 18.59 0.02
CA VAL A 131 0.29 18.13 0.68
C VAL A 131 -0.90 19.02 0.36
N ILE A 132 -0.72 20.35 0.27
CA ILE A 132 -1.79 21.25 -0.17
C ILE A 132 -2.26 20.88 -1.58
N ILE A 133 -1.33 20.68 -2.53
CA ILE A 133 -1.70 20.27 -3.90
C ILE A 133 -2.42 18.91 -3.90
N VAL A 134 -1.94 17.95 -3.11
CA VAL A 134 -2.58 16.63 -2.99
C VAL A 134 -3.98 16.73 -2.40
N LEU A 135 -4.18 17.56 -1.36
CA LEU A 135 -5.49 17.79 -0.75
C LEU A 135 -6.47 18.45 -1.73
N ILE A 136 -6.02 19.45 -2.50
CA ILE A 136 -6.82 20.06 -3.56
C ILE A 136 -7.22 19.00 -4.59
N GLY A 137 -6.26 18.19 -5.04
CA GLY A 137 -6.55 17.09 -5.95
C GLY A 137 -7.58 16.10 -5.38
N VAL A 138 -7.41 15.69 -4.12
CA VAL A 138 -8.35 14.79 -3.43
C VAL A 138 -9.75 15.40 -3.40
N GLY A 139 -9.86 16.68 -3.04
CA GLY A 139 -11.11 17.42 -3.06
C GLY A 139 -11.77 17.44 -4.45
N ILE A 140 -10.99 17.68 -5.50
CA ILE A 140 -11.47 17.66 -6.89
C ILE A 140 -12.01 16.27 -7.26
N ILE A 141 -11.26 15.19 -7.01
CA ILE A 141 -11.71 13.82 -7.32
C ILE A 141 -12.98 13.47 -6.55
N MET A 142 -13.07 13.86 -5.28
CA MET A 142 -14.25 13.60 -4.47
C MET A 142 -15.48 14.39 -4.92
N TRP A 143 -15.28 15.54 -5.59
CA TRP A 143 -16.37 16.36 -6.12
C TRP A 143 -16.86 15.87 -7.49
N ILE A 144 -15.96 15.28 -8.28
CA ILE A 144 -16.28 14.73 -9.60
C ILE A 144 -17.11 13.45 -9.44
N LYS A 145 -18.37 13.50 -9.87
CA LYS A 145 -19.30 12.36 -9.90
C LYS A 145 -19.27 11.53 -11.19
N LYS A 146 -18.37 11.87 -12.13
CA LYS A 146 -18.26 11.17 -13.42
C LYS A 146 -16.93 10.42 -13.47
N PRO A 147 -16.95 9.06 -13.42
CA PRO A 147 -15.73 8.26 -13.41
C PRO A 147 -14.75 8.58 -14.55
N VAL A 148 -15.28 8.82 -15.75
CA VAL A 148 -14.49 9.17 -16.93
C VAL A 148 -13.59 10.38 -16.70
N ILE A 149 -14.10 11.41 -16.03
CA ILE A 149 -13.35 12.64 -15.74
C ILE A 149 -12.27 12.36 -14.68
N SER A 150 -12.58 11.56 -13.66
CA SER A 150 -11.60 11.15 -12.64
C SER A 150 -10.46 10.34 -13.24
N PHE A 151 -10.75 9.43 -14.18
CA PHE A 151 -9.72 8.70 -14.92
C PHE A 151 -8.90 9.59 -15.85
N ALA A 152 -9.54 10.54 -16.56
CA ALA A 152 -8.83 11.51 -17.39
C ALA A 152 -7.87 12.39 -16.56
N LEU A 153 -8.28 12.82 -15.36
CA LEU A 153 -7.42 13.55 -14.44
C LEU A 153 -6.20 12.70 -14.03
N MET A 154 -6.40 11.42 -13.72
CA MET A 154 -5.31 10.50 -13.39
C MET A 154 -4.36 10.28 -14.57
N LEU A 155 -4.88 10.25 -15.80
CA LEU A 155 -4.08 10.19 -17.02
C LEU A 155 -3.18 11.44 -17.14
N ILE A 156 -3.74 12.64 -16.93
CA ILE A 156 -2.98 13.91 -16.94
C ILE A 156 -1.88 13.89 -15.88
N ILE A 157 -2.19 13.45 -14.65
CA ILE A 157 -1.21 13.31 -13.57
C ILE A 157 -0.06 12.37 -13.98
N THR A 158 -0.39 11.28 -14.66
CA THR A 158 0.59 10.28 -15.11
C THR A 158 1.49 10.84 -16.23
N PHE A 159 0.94 11.58 -17.18
CA PHE A 159 1.75 12.30 -18.18
C PHE A 159 2.63 13.38 -17.55
N GLY A 160 2.11 14.12 -16.56
CA GLY A 160 2.90 15.08 -15.78
C GLY A 160 4.07 14.39 -15.05
N ALA A 161 3.83 13.21 -14.49
CA ALA A 161 4.85 12.38 -13.87
C ALA A 161 5.94 11.94 -14.86
N MET A 162 5.53 11.49 -16.06
CA MET A 162 6.40 11.12 -17.17
C MET A 162 7.29 12.28 -17.60
N GLY A 163 6.70 13.47 -17.82
CA GLY A 163 7.42 14.69 -18.15
C GLY A 163 8.41 15.12 -17.04
N SER A 164 8.11 14.81 -15.78
CA SER A 164 8.98 15.15 -14.64
C SER A 164 10.25 14.29 -14.55
N ILE A 165 10.24 13.08 -15.12
CA ILE A 165 11.39 12.16 -15.11
C ILE A 165 12.06 12.01 -16.47
N TRP A 166 11.50 12.58 -17.54
CA TRP A 166 11.96 12.39 -18.92
C TRP A 166 13.45 12.68 -19.14
N LYS A 167 13.98 13.72 -18.50
CA LYS A 167 15.39 14.15 -18.65
C LYS A 167 16.32 13.60 -17.57
N THR A 168 15.84 12.67 -16.74
CA THR A 168 16.63 12.18 -15.63
C THR A 168 17.69 11.20 -16.15
N PRO A 169 18.97 11.41 -15.81
CA PRO A 169 20.06 10.64 -16.40
C PRO A 169 19.90 9.17 -16.06
N HIS A 170 20.04 8.30 -17.06
CA HIS A 170 19.87 6.87 -16.86
C HIS A 170 20.92 6.33 -15.89
N ALA A 171 20.54 5.46 -14.94
CA ALA A 171 21.47 4.95 -13.93
C ALA A 171 22.69 4.29 -14.61
N ILE A 172 23.86 4.61 -14.07
CA ILE A 172 25.16 4.14 -14.57
C ILE A 172 25.23 2.63 -14.29
N ARG A 173 25.15 1.83 -15.35
CA ARG A 173 25.20 0.35 -15.41
C ARG A 173 23.91 -0.40 -15.02
N PRO A 174 22.99 -0.63 -15.98
CA PRO A 174 21.99 -1.68 -15.83
C PRO A 174 22.71 -3.03 -15.76
N LEU A 175 22.67 -3.70 -14.61
CA LEU A 175 23.04 -5.12 -14.54
C LEU A 175 22.09 -5.91 -15.46
N PRO A 176 22.57 -6.99 -16.10
CA PRO A 176 21.72 -7.84 -16.93
C PRO A 176 20.54 -8.36 -16.10
N VAL A 177 19.33 -8.07 -16.57
CA VAL A 177 18.08 -8.50 -15.92
C VAL A 177 17.95 -10.01 -16.09
N ARG A 178 18.02 -10.76 -14.99
CA ARG A 178 17.69 -12.19 -14.99
C ARG A 178 16.20 -12.35 -14.74
N LEU A 179 15.46 -12.73 -15.78
CA LEU A 179 14.01 -12.90 -15.71
C LEU A 179 13.66 -14.15 -14.90
N HIS A 180 13.01 -13.98 -13.76
CA HIS A 180 12.42 -15.08 -12.99
C HIS A 180 10.98 -15.32 -13.48
N TRP A 181 10.83 -16.09 -14.57
CA TRP A 181 9.54 -16.37 -15.21
C TRP A 181 8.43 -16.84 -14.26
N ALA A 182 8.78 -17.54 -13.18
CA ALA A 182 7.84 -17.96 -12.14
C ALA A 182 7.08 -16.77 -11.50
N ASN A 183 7.73 -15.62 -11.35
CA ASN A 183 7.14 -14.41 -10.78
C ASN A 183 6.08 -13.80 -11.71
N TYR A 184 6.34 -13.77 -13.02
CA TYR A 184 5.38 -13.29 -14.01
C TYR A 184 4.22 -14.28 -14.21
N LEU A 185 4.49 -15.58 -14.11
CA LEU A 185 3.45 -16.60 -14.09
C LEU A 185 2.51 -16.42 -12.88
N LEU A 186 3.05 -16.15 -11.69
CA LEU A 186 2.24 -15.83 -10.51
C LEU A 186 1.38 -14.57 -10.70
N ALA A 187 1.89 -13.55 -11.40
CA ALA A 187 1.11 -12.37 -11.75
C ALA A 187 -0.06 -12.72 -12.69
N LEU A 188 0.17 -13.59 -13.67
CA LEU A 188 -0.87 -14.08 -14.59
C LEU A 188 -1.89 -14.96 -13.86
N ILE A 189 -1.47 -15.81 -12.93
CA ILE A 189 -2.37 -16.61 -12.08
C ILE A 189 -3.26 -15.68 -11.25
N LEU A 190 -2.70 -14.64 -10.64
CA LEU A 190 -3.48 -13.66 -9.88
C LEU A 190 -4.49 -12.92 -10.77
N LEU A 191 -4.09 -12.50 -11.97
CA LEU A 191 -4.98 -11.86 -12.94
C LEU A 191 -6.12 -12.80 -13.35
N GLY A 192 -5.78 -14.03 -13.73
CA GLY A 192 -6.73 -15.06 -14.15
C GLY A 192 -7.72 -15.39 -13.04
N ALA A 193 -7.24 -15.53 -11.79
CA ALA A 193 -8.09 -15.74 -10.63
C ALA A 193 -9.13 -14.62 -10.47
N MET A 194 -8.69 -13.36 -10.52
CA MET A 194 -9.58 -12.21 -10.37
C MET A 194 -10.63 -12.10 -11.50
N LEU A 195 -10.23 -12.35 -12.75
CA LEU A 195 -11.15 -12.34 -13.90
C LEU A 195 -12.15 -13.51 -13.85
N LEU A 196 -11.72 -14.68 -13.38
CA LEU A 196 -12.62 -15.83 -13.19
C LEU A 196 -13.61 -15.62 -12.06
N LEU A 197 -13.18 -14.99 -10.96
CA LEU A 197 -14.09 -14.58 -9.88
C LEU A 197 -15.16 -13.60 -10.38
N ARG A 198 -14.81 -12.70 -11.30
CA ARG A 198 -15.79 -11.84 -11.99
C ARG A 198 -16.78 -12.65 -12.80
N LEU A 199 -16.27 -13.49 -13.69
CA LEU A 199 -17.07 -14.27 -14.63
C LEU A 199 -18.06 -15.17 -13.86
N GLY A 200 -17.56 -15.84 -12.83
CA GLY A 200 -18.33 -16.74 -11.98
C GLY A 200 -19.42 -16.07 -11.17
N ARG A 201 -19.33 -14.76 -10.91
CA ARG A 201 -20.43 -14.01 -10.31
C ARG A 201 -21.42 -13.51 -11.36
N SER A 202 -20.92 -13.04 -12.50
CA SER A 202 -21.78 -12.53 -13.60
C SER A 202 -22.68 -13.59 -14.22
N LEU A 203 -22.23 -14.85 -14.24
CA LEU A 203 -22.99 -15.98 -14.78
C LEU A 203 -23.90 -16.67 -13.74
N GLY A 204 -23.95 -16.15 -12.50
CA GLY A 204 -24.48 -16.89 -11.36
C GLY A 204 -23.47 -17.94 -10.87
N PHE A 205 -23.41 -18.15 -9.55
CA PHE A 205 -22.46 -19.06 -8.89
C PHE A 205 -22.29 -20.37 -9.69
N GLY A 206 -21.06 -20.68 -10.09
CA GLY A 206 -20.77 -21.84 -10.93
C GLY A 206 -19.28 -22.05 -11.13
N LYS A 207 -18.93 -22.96 -12.06
CA LYS A 207 -17.53 -23.39 -12.29
C LYS A 207 -16.51 -22.24 -12.29
N PRO A 208 -16.70 -21.12 -13.02
CA PRO A 208 -15.67 -20.07 -13.06
C PRO A 208 -15.34 -19.47 -11.69
N LEU A 209 -16.29 -19.42 -10.76
CA LEU A 209 -16.03 -18.97 -9.39
C LEU A 209 -15.16 -19.98 -8.65
N GLU A 210 -15.45 -21.28 -8.77
CA GLU A 210 -14.65 -22.36 -8.18
C GLU A 210 -13.21 -22.31 -8.71
N TRP A 211 -13.03 -22.23 -10.03
CA TRP A 211 -11.71 -22.08 -10.66
C TRP A 211 -10.98 -20.81 -10.20
N GLY A 212 -11.70 -19.68 -10.10
CA GLY A 212 -11.15 -18.42 -9.60
C GLY A 212 -10.68 -18.53 -8.15
N THR A 213 -11.48 -19.13 -7.26
CA THR A 213 -11.10 -19.35 -5.85
C THR A 213 -9.93 -20.34 -5.72
N ALA A 214 -9.92 -21.41 -6.51
CA ALA A 214 -8.84 -22.40 -6.52
C ALA A 214 -7.52 -21.77 -6.98
N LEU A 215 -7.52 -20.98 -8.06
CA LEU A 215 -6.33 -20.26 -8.52
C LEU A 215 -5.84 -19.24 -7.49
N LEU A 216 -6.76 -18.56 -6.79
CA LEU A 216 -6.40 -17.63 -5.73
C LEU A 216 -5.78 -18.35 -4.53
N LEU A 217 -6.29 -19.53 -4.17
CA LEU A 217 -5.72 -20.38 -3.13
C LEU A 217 -4.32 -20.89 -3.53
N ILE A 218 -4.15 -21.37 -4.76
CA ILE A 218 -2.85 -21.78 -5.31
C ILE A 218 -1.87 -20.60 -5.23
N PHE A 219 -2.28 -19.43 -5.72
CA PHE A 219 -1.48 -18.21 -5.64
C PHE A 219 -1.01 -17.93 -4.20
N LEU A 220 -1.91 -17.99 -3.22
CA LEU A 220 -1.61 -17.78 -1.81
C LEU A 220 -0.64 -18.82 -1.25
N ILE A 221 -0.87 -20.10 -1.51
CA ILE A 221 -0.01 -21.20 -1.05
C ILE A 221 1.39 -21.05 -1.64
N THR A 222 1.49 -20.83 -2.96
CA THR A 222 2.78 -20.63 -3.63
C THR A 222 3.51 -19.40 -3.11
N MET A 223 2.78 -18.31 -2.84
CA MET A 223 3.33 -17.11 -2.21
C MET A 223 3.89 -17.39 -0.81
N ILE A 224 3.16 -18.10 0.05
CA ILE A 224 3.61 -18.48 1.39
C ILE A 224 4.84 -19.38 1.32
N LEU A 225 4.82 -20.41 0.47
CA LEU A 225 5.96 -21.30 0.23
C LEU A 225 7.19 -20.54 -0.28
N ALA A 226 7.01 -19.63 -1.24
CA ALA A 226 8.09 -18.78 -1.73
C ALA A 226 8.67 -17.93 -0.61
N LEU A 227 7.85 -17.39 0.29
CA LEU A 227 8.33 -16.62 1.45
C LEU A 227 9.09 -17.47 2.46
N LEU A 228 8.66 -18.71 2.69
CA LEU A 228 9.29 -19.66 3.61
C LEU A 228 10.61 -20.20 3.06
N VAL A 229 10.62 -20.66 1.81
CA VAL A 229 11.81 -21.22 1.13
C VAL A 229 12.87 -20.14 0.93
N ASN A 230 12.44 -18.94 0.55
CA ASN A 230 13.36 -17.84 0.26
C ASN A 230 13.76 -17.08 1.54
N HIS A 231 13.27 -17.48 2.73
CA HIS A 231 13.58 -16.86 4.03
C HIS A 231 15.08 -16.76 4.33
N ARG A 232 15.89 -17.68 3.78
CA ARG A 232 17.36 -17.73 3.93
C ARG A 232 18.15 -17.09 2.76
N ARG A 233 17.54 -16.95 1.57
CA ARG A 233 18.20 -16.42 0.35
C ARG A 233 17.73 -15.02 -0.06
N LEU A 234 16.69 -14.49 0.58
CA LEU A 234 16.20 -13.13 0.37
C LEU A 234 17.24 -12.12 0.89
N LEU A 235 18.09 -11.64 -0.02
CA LEU A 235 18.84 -10.39 0.06
C LEU A 235 19.67 -10.17 1.34
N HIS A 236 20.39 -11.18 1.85
CA HIS A 236 21.36 -11.03 2.97
C HIS A 236 20.94 -9.97 4.02
N TYR A 237 19.67 -9.99 4.44
CA TYR A 237 19.07 -8.92 5.22
C TYR A 237 18.99 -9.39 6.67
N PRO A 238 19.64 -8.71 7.63
CA PRO A 238 19.57 -9.11 9.03
C PRO A 238 18.12 -9.25 9.49
N ASN A 239 17.79 -10.41 10.07
CA ASN A 239 16.41 -10.77 10.40
C ASN A 239 15.70 -9.71 11.26
N HIS A 240 16.42 -9.07 12.17
CA HIS A 240 15.88 -8.03 13.04
C HIS A 240 15.48 -6.76 12.24
N LEU A 241 16.32 -6.32 11.30
CA LEU A 241 16.00 -5.19 10.41
C LEU A 241 14.80 -5.54 9.53
N ARG A 242 14.73 -6.78 9.04
CA ARG A 242 13.64 -7.23 8.15
C ARG A 242 12.30 -7.09 8.86
N GLN A 243 12.23 -7.51 10.11
CA GLN A 243 11.01 -7.44 10.92
C GLN A 243 10.59 -5.98 11.21
N ARG A 244 11.56 -5.07 11.41
CA ARG A 244 11.29 -3.63 11.56
C ARG A 244 10.69 -3.01 10.29
N ILE A 245 11.11 -3.46 9.11
CA ILE A 245 10.48 -3.03 7.85
C ILE A 245 9.09 -3.64 7.67
N MET A 246 8.93 -4.92 8.01
CA MET A 246 7.62 -5.59 7.97
C MET A 246 6.61 -4.89 8.89
N LEU A 247 7.03 -4.36 10.03
CA LEU A 247 6.19 -3.54 10.91
C LEU A 247 5.54 -2.37 10.16
N TYR A 248 6.32 -1.68 9.31
CA TYR A 248 5.77 -0.58 8.51
C TYR A 248 4.73 -1.05 7.49
N GLY A 249 4.92 -2.22 6.88
CA GLY A 249 3.93 -2.80 5.98
C GLY A 249 2.62 -3.12 6.69
N ALA A 250 2.69 -3.75 7.86
CA ALA A 250 1.52 -4.12 8.66
C ALA A 250 0.85 -2.89 9.30
N CYS A 251 1.57 -2.16 10.14
CA CYS A 251 1.02 -1.06 10.92
C CYS A 251 0.96 0.25 10.13
N GLY A 252 2.00 0.59 9.37
CA GLY A 252 2.07 1.89 8.68
C GLY A 252 1.18 1.97 7.43
N GLN A 253 1.24 0.95 6.57
CA GLN A 253 0.52 0.93 5.29
C GLN A 253 -0.83 0.24 5.41
N TYR A 254 -0.83 -1.02 5.82
CA TYR A 254 -2.04 -1.83 5.81
C TYR A 254 -3.09 -1.32 6.79
N TRP A 255 -2.71 -0.96 8.02
CA TRP A 255 -3.65 -0.43 9.01
C TRP A 255 -4.41 0.80 8.51
N THR A 256 -3.74 1.76 7.88
CA THR A 256 -4.39 2.97 7.33
C THR A 256 -5.48 2.57 6.32
N LEU A 257 -5.16 1.60 5.49
CA LEU A 257 -5.99 1.18 4.35
C LEU A 257 -7.17 0.32 4.81
N TYR A 258 -6.93 -0.57 5.75
CA TYR A 258 -7.96 -1.25 6.52
C TYR A 258 -8.87 -0.22 7.23
N SER A 259 -8.29 0.78 7.88
CA SER A 259 -9.02 1.81 8.64
C SER A 259 -9.98 2.62 7.77
N THR A 260 -9.60 2.92 6.52
CA THR A 260 -10.49 3.57 5.56
C THR A 260 -11.71 2.71 5.21
N VAL A 261 -11.53 1.40 5.01
CA VAL A 261 -12.64 0.49 4.73
C VAL A 261 -13.49 0.29 5.99
N PHE A 262 -12.86 0.05 7.14
CA PHE A 262 -13.49 -0.14 8.45
C PHE A 262 -14.41 1.01 8.84
N ILE A 263 -13.89 2.24 8.84
CA ILE A 263 -14.68 3.44 9.14
C ILE A 263 -15.77 3.66 8.09
N GLY A 264 -15.47 3.38 6.83
CA GLY A 264 -16.44 3.48 5.74
C GLY A 264 -17.64 2.55 5.92
N ILE A 265 -17.42 1.32 6.40
CA ILE A 265 -18.50 0.36 6.66
C ILE A 265 -19.30 0.73 7.92
N LEU A 266 -18.62 1.10 9.01
CA LEU A 266 -19.29 1.33 10.31
C LEU A 266 -19.99 2.68 10.40
N TYR A 267 -19.36 3.75 9.90
CA TYR A 267 -19.78 5.13 10.12
C TYR A 267 -20.12 5.86 8.81
N GLY A 268 -20.09 5.15 7.69
CA GLY A 268 -20.45 5.66 6.39
C GLY A 268 -19.32 6.41 5.67
N THR A 269 -19.62 6.75 4.43
CA THR A 269 -18.60 7.14 3.44
C THR A 269 -18.04 8.55 3.64
N LYS A 270 -18.71 9.42 4.37
CA LYS A 270 -18.17 10.74 4.72
C LYS A 270 -16.99 10.62 5.70
N MET A 271 -17.01 9.61 6.58
CA MET A 271 -16.05 9.47 7.67
C MET A 271 -14.70 8.89 7.24
N TYR A 272 -14.62 8.04 6.21
CA TYR A 272 -13.30 7.50 5.81
C TYR A 272 -12.35 8.57 5.23
N SER A 273 -12.89 9.68 4.71
CA SER A 273 -12.07 10.80 4.21
C SER A 273 -11.18 11.37 5.30
N TRP A 274 -11.66 11.38 6.55
CA TRP A 274 -10.89 11.80 7.72
C TRP A 274 -9.70 10.87 8.00
N THR A 275 -9.80 9.58 7.68
CA THR A 275 -8.67 8.64 7.76
C THR A 275 -7.56 9.03 6.76
N ILE A 276 -7.94 9.49 5.57
CA ILE A 276 -7.00 9.96 4.54
C ILE A 276 -6.38 11.30 4.94
N VAL A 277 -7.18 12.20 5.51
CA VAL A 277 -6.67 13.45 6.09
C VAL A 277 -5.66 13.14 7.20
N ALA A 278 -5.98 12.26 8.15
CA ALA A 278 -5.06 11.83 9.20
C ALA A 278 -3.75 11.26 8.64
N TYR A 279 -3.83 10.45 7.59
CA TYR A 279 -2.66 9.92 6.88
C TYR A 279 -1.79 11.03 6.25
N LEU A 280 -2.40 12.01 5.57
CA LEU A 280 -1.70 13.13 4.95
C LEU A 280 -1.08 14.06 6.00
N PHE A 281 -1.79 14.29 7.11
CA PHE A 281 -1.26 15.04 8.24
C PHE A 281 -0.02 14.36 8.84
N ALA A 282 -0.02 13.03 8.96
CA ALA A 282 1.14 12.27 9.44
C ALA A 282 2.37 12.46 8.54
N PHE A 283 2.18 12.65 7.24
CA PHE A 283 3.30 12.94 6.32
C PHE A 283 3.97 14.30 6.59
N VAL A 284 3.20 15.32 6.98
CA VAL A 284 3.70 16.68 7.26
C VAL A 284 4.20 16.81 8.70
N PHE A 285 3.35 16.46 9.65
CA PHE A 285 3.56 16.76 11.07
C PHE A 285 4.14 15.58 11.84
N GLY A 286 4.07 14.36 11.31
CA GLY A 286 4.54 13.17 12.01
C GLY A 286 6.03 13.23 12.37
N GLY A 287 6.87 13.83 11.51
CA GLY A 287 8.29 14.02 11.83
C GLY A 287 8.54 14.99 12.99
N ILE A 288 7.69 16.00 13.15
CA ILE A 288 7.74 16.95 14.27
C ILE A 288 7.33 16.24 15.55
N LEU A 289 6.22 15.50 15.51
CA LEU A 289 5.71 14.72 16.64
C LEU A 289 6.76 13.71 17.14
N VAL A 290 7.33 12.90 16.23
CA VAL A 290 8.34 11.90 16.58
C VAL A 290 9.56 12.56 17.22
N LYS A 291 10.04 13.67 16.65
CA LYS A 291 11.20 14.40 17.20
C LYS A 291 10.92 14.99 18.58
N GLN A 292 9.71 15.50 18.82
CA GLN A 292 9.31 16.03 20.13
C GLN A 292 9.20 14.88 21.15
N MET A 293 8.55 13.79 20.80
CA MET A 293 8.41 12.64 21.70
C MET A 293 9.74 12.00 22.06
N ASN A 294 10.65 11.84 21.10
CA ASN A 294 11.99 11.30 21.34
C ASN A 294 12.88 12.24 22.18
N ARG A 295 12.57 13.54 22.22
CA ARG A 295 13.24 14.49 23.13
C ARG A 295 12.67 14.44 24.54
N LEU A 296 11.36 14.23 24.66
CA LEU A 296 10.67 14.19 25.95
C LEU A 296 10.95 12.89 26.72
N LEU A 297 11.05 11.77 26.01
CA LEU A 297 11.24 10.45 26.61
C LEU A 297 12.73 10.06 26.56
N ARG A 298 13.30 9.65 27.69
CA ARG A 298 14.70 9.21 27.81
C ARG A 298 14.95 7.77 27.34
N PHE A 299 14.08 7.23 26.50
CA PHE A 299 14.22 5.88 25.93
C PHE A 299 14.87 5.93 24.56
N LYS A 300 15.26 4.77 24.02
CA LYS A 300 15.81 4.70 22.66
C LYS A 300 14.70 4.99 21.64
N ASP A 301 15.08 5.66 20.54
CA ASP A 301 14.16 6.03 19.46
C ASP A 301 13.25 4.88 19.01
N TYR A 302 13.81 3.68 18.81
CA TYR A 302 12.99 2.53 18.37
C TYR A 302 11.98 2.08 19.43
N GLN A 303 12.34 2.12 20.72
CA GLN A 303 11.41 1.72 21.80
C GLN A 303 10.22 2.68 21.86
N ILE A 304 10.50 3.98 21.77
CA ILE A 304 9.46 5.02 21.74
C ILE A 304 8.56 4.81 20.53
N ASN A 305 9.13 4.56 19.35
CA ASN A 305 8.35 4.30 18.14
C ASN A 305 7.42 3.10 18.31
N LEU A 306 7.92 1.98 18.83
CA LEU A 306 7.13 0.75 19.02
C LEU A 306 6.00 0.94 20.04
N VAL A 307 6.28 1.59 21.17
CA VAL A 307 5.27 1.88 22.21
C VAL A 307 4.19 2.82 21.66
N MET A 308 4.58 3.87 20.94
CA MET A 308 3.62 4.81 20.35
C MET A 308 2.76 4.16 19.26
N ILE A 309 3.26 3.16 18.53
CA ILE A 309 2.44 2.37 17.60
C ILE A 309 1.38 1.58 18.37
N ILE A 310 1.74 0.90 19.47
CA ILE A 310 0.75 0.19 20.32
C ILE A 310 -0.30 1.18 20.83
N PHE A 311 0.13 2.32 21.37
CA PHE A 311 -0.78 3.36 21.85
C PHE A 311 -1.74 3.83 20.75
N GLY A 312 -1.23 4.07 19.54
CA GLY A 312 -2.05 4.43 18.39
C GLY A 312 -3.06 3.34 17.99
N ILE A 313 -2.71 2.05 18.10
CA ILE A 313 -3.65 0.92 17.88
C ILE A 313 -4.74 0.91 18.96
N LEU A 314 -4.42 1.20 20.21
CA LEU A 314 -5.45 1.26 21.27
C LEU A 314 -6.44 2.41 21.05
N LEU A 315 -5.97 3.55 20.55
CA LEU A 315 -6.83 4.70 20.26
C LEU A 315 -7.84 4.46 19.11
N THR A 316 -7.64 3.44 18.27
CA THR A 316 -8.57 3.13 17.16
C THR A 316 -9.79 2.32 17.59
N PHE A 317 -9.89 1.93 18.86
CA PHE A 317 -11.12 1.29 19.37
C PHE A 317 -12.24 2.29 19.65
N TRP A 318 -11.93 3.59 19.69
CA TRP A 318 -12.90 4.63 20.01
C TRP A 318 -12.93 5.72 18.93
N LEU A 319 -14.13 6.01 18.39
CA LEU A 319 -14.31 6.90 17.24
C LEU A 319 -13.70 8.31 17.46
N PRO A 320 -13.89 9.00 18.60
CA PRO A 320 -13.30 10.33 18.84
C PRO A 320 -11.77 10.35 18.73
N THR A 321 -11.11 9.26 19.12
CA THR A 321 -9.65 9.14 19.10
C THR A 321 -9.13 8.39 17.87
N TYR A 322 -10.00 7.86 17.03
CA TYR A 322 -9.64 6.94 15.95
C TYR A 322 -8.63 7.54 14.97
N PHE A 323 -8.94 8.74 14.48
CA PHE A 323 -8.10 9.44 13.50
C PHE A 323 -6.76 9.86 14.10
N ILE A 324 -6.74 10.17 15.40
CA ILE A 324 -5.51 10.43 16.17
C ILE A 324 -4.67 9.16 16.24
N GLY A 325 -5.30 8.01 16.51
CA GLY A 325 -4.66 6.70 16.49
C GLY A 325 -4.00 6.38 15.15
N VAL A 326 -4.73 6.55 14.04
CA VAL A 326 -4.19 6.37 12.67
C VAL A 326 -3.01 7.31 12.40
N PHE A 327 -3.12 8.57 12.80
CA PHE A 327 -2.04 9.56 12.66
C PHE A 327 -0.77 9.15 13.44
N ILE A 328 -0.93 8.70 14.69
CA ILE A 328 0.17 8.24 15.55
C ILE A 328 0.84 7.01 14.93
N ILE A 329 0.06 5.95 14.62
CA ILE A 329 0.59 4.72 14.01
C ILE A 329 1.40 5.06 12.77
N ARG A 330 0.84 5.89 11.88
CA ARG A 330 1.47 6.25 10.61
C ARG A 330 2.77 7.02 10.79
N SER A 331 2.82 7.91 11.78
CA SER A 331 3.98 8.74 12.10
C SER A 331 5.14 7.90 12.64
N PHE A 332 4.88 7.11 13.68
CA PHE A 332 5.91 6.33 14.36
C PHE A 332 6.34 5.09 13.56
N ALA A 333 5.43 4.39 12.88
CA ALA A 333 5.82 3.33 11.94
C ALA A 333 6.66 3.89 10.78
N GLY A 334 6.32 5.10 10.31
CA GLY A 334 7.08 5.79 9.28
C GLY A 334 8.48 6.22 9.73
N ALA A 335 8.65 6.61 11.00
CA ALA A 335 9.96 6.89 11.58
C ALA A 335 10.78 5.62 11.74
N GLU A 336 10.19 4.56 12.30
CA GLU A 336 10.85 3.28 12.51
C GLU A 336 11.36 2.67 11.20
N ARG A 337 10.57 2.76 10.13
CA ARG A 337 10.99 2.41 8.77
C ARG A 337 12.26 3.14 8.33
N LYS A 338 12.35 4.46 8.58
CA LYS A 338 13.51 5.25 8.17
C LYS A 338 14.76 4.80 8.91
N ILE A 339 14.64 4.56 10.23
CA ILE A 339 15.74 4.05 11.05
C ILE A 339 16.16 2.67 10.57
N ALA A 340 15.22 1.76 10.30
CA ALA A 340 15.53 0.41 9.82
C ALA A 340 16.25 0.39 8.45
N ILE A 341 15.89 1.31 7.53
CA ILE A 341 16.61 1.47 6.27
C ILE A 341 18.02 2.03 6.51
N ASP A 342 18.15 3.05 7.36
CA ASP A 342 19.45 3.68 7.65
C ASP A 342 20.41 2.68 8.31
N ASP A 343 19.91 1.83 9.22
CA ASP A 343 20.70 0.77 9.86
C ASP A 343 21.11 -0.33 8.88
N TYR A 344 20.24 -0.67 7.91
CA TYR A 344 20.59 -1.58 6.83
C TYR A 344 21.67 -1.03 5.90
N GLU A 345 21.52 0.24 5.51
CA GLU A 345 22.48 0.93 4.66
C GLU A 345 23.87 0.96 5.34
N LYS A 346 23.92 1.18 6.66
CA LYS A 346 25.16 1.10 7.45
C LYS A 346 25.73 -0.32 7.52
N ALA A 347 24.89 -1.33 7.74
CA ALA A 347 25.34 -2.71 7.91
C ALA A 347 25.83 -3.33 6.58
N THR A 348 25.23 -2.98 5.46
CA THR A 348 25.46 -3.65 4.16
C THR A 348 26.17 -2.79 3.13
N HIS A 349 26.31 -1.48 3.37
CA HIS A 349 26.81 -0.49 2.40
C HIS A 349 26.05 -0.49 1.07
N ASN A 350 24.84 -1.07 1.05
CA ASN A 350 24.04 -1.23 -0.16
C ASN A 350 22.93 -0.18 -0.26
N TYR A 351 23.29 0.96 -0.84
CA TYR A 351 22.37 2.09 -1.07
C TYR A 351 21.55 1.94 -2.35
N SER A 352 21.95 1.06 -3.27
CA SER A 352 21.37 0.97 -4.62
C SER A 352 20.00 0.31 -4.66
N ILE A 353 19.67 -0.51 -3.66
CA ILE A 353 18.40 -1.26 -3.58
C ILE A 353 17.59 -0.98 -2.31
N SER A 354 18.11 -0.20 -1.35
CA SER A 354 17.56 -0.10 0.02
C SER A 354 16.07 0.22 0.10
N SER A 355 15.55 1.17 -0.71
CA SER A 355 14.12 1.47 -0.72
C SER A 355 13.30 0.37 -1.37
N ILE A 356 13.81 -0.25 -2.43
CA ILE A 356 13.10 -1.30 -3.17
C ILE A 356 12.93 -2.54 -2.28
N VAL A 357 14.01 -2.99 -1.63
CA VAL A 357 13.98 -4.08 -0.64
C VAL A 357 13.04 -3.75 0.52
N ASN A 358 13.05 -2.49 0.97
CA ASN A 358 12.12 -2.06 1.99
C ASN A 358 10.66 -2.22 1.54
N TYR A 359 10.31 -1.75 0.34
CA TYR A 359 8.93 -1.87 -0.15
C TYR A 359 8.55 -3.32 -0.41
N TYR A 360 9.51 -4.18 -0.79
CA TYR A 360 9.31 -5.62 -0.92
C TYR A 360 8.84 -6.25 0.42
N TYR A 361 9.58 -6.05 1.52
CA TYR A 361 9.17 -6.60 2.82
C TYR A 361 7.92 -5.92 3.40
N ALA A 362 7.70 -4.64 3.12
CA ALA A 362 6.46 -3.97 3.49
C ALA A 362 5.24 -4.57 2.76
N SER A 363 5.38 -4.88 1.47
CA SER A 363 4.36 -5.58 0.67
C SER A 363 4.04 -6.95 1.25
N ILE A 364 5.04 -7.73 1.64
CA ILE A 364 4.84 -9.05 2.26
C ILE A 364 4.02 -8.92 3.54
N ALA A 365 4.41 -8.01 4.43
CA ALA A 365 3.70 -7.81 5.69
C ALA A 365 2.26 -7.30 5.47
N GLY A 366 2.05 -6.48 4.44
CA GLY A 366 0.71 -6.06 4.01
C GLY A 366 -0.16 -7.26 3.57
N ILE A 367 0.38 -8.17 2.77
CA ILE A 367 -0.32 -9.40 2.33
C ILE A 367 -0.65 -10.30 3.53
N ILE A 368 0.29 -10.49 4.46
CA ILE A 368 0.05 -11.30 5.67
C ILE A 368 -1.06 -10.65 6.52
N SER A 369 -1.02 -9.33 6.73
CA SER A 369 -2.04 -8.61 7.49
C SER A 369 -3.42 -8.69 6.82
N GLN A 370 -3.44 -8.66 5.49
CA GLN A 370 -4.64 -8.87 4.69
C GLN A 370 -5.23 -10.27 4.91
N LEU A 371 -4.40 -11.31 4.93
CA LEU A 371 -4.85 -12.68 5.21
C LEU A 371 -5.44 -12.81 6.62
N VAL A 372 -4.82 -12.19 7.62
CA VAL A 372 -5.35 -12.17 8.99
C VAL A 372 -6.74 -11.53 9.03
N MET A 373 -6.92 -10.39 8.35
CA MET A 373 -8.22 -9.72 8.29
C MET A 373 -9.27 -10.57 7.57
N TRP A 374 -8.98 -11.08 6.37
CA TRP A 374 -9.95 -11.88 5.61
C TRP A 374 -10.28 -13.18 6.33
N GLY A 375 -9.30 -13.84 6.93
CA GLY A 375 -9.52 -15.01 7.78
C GLY A 375 -10.43 -14.69 8.96
N SER A 376 -10.20 -13.56 9.64
CA SER A 376 -11.04 -13.11 10.76
C SER A 376 -12.48 -12.82 10.33
N LEU A 377 -12.66 -12.10 9.21
CA LEU A 377 -13.98 -11.82 8.64
C LEU A 377 -14.70 -13.10 8.26
N PHE A 378 -14.02 -14.06 7.66
CA PHE A 378 -14.60 -15.33 7.25
C PHE A 378 -15.07 -16.16 8.46
N ILE A 379 -14.26 -16.21 9.53
CA ILE A 379 -14.59 -16.91 10.78
C ILE A 379 -15.86 -16.33 11.44
N PHE A 380 -15.99 -15.01 11.50
CA PHE A 380 -17.10 -14.37 12.21
C PHE A 380 -18.35 -14.11 11.36
N ALA A 381 -18.20 -13.86 10.06
CA ALA A 381 -19.32 -13.52 9.19
C ALA A 381 -19.87 -14.71 8.41
N GLY A 382 -19.02 -15.69 8.09
CA GLY A 382 -19.29 -16.68 7.05
C GLY A 382 -19.60 -16.05 5.68
N PRO A 383 -19.90 -16.87 4.66
CA PRO A 383 -20.16 -16.39 3.30
C PRO A 383 -21.37 -15.45 3.18
N THR A 384 -22.45 -15.75 3.93
CA THR A 384 -23.70 -14.98 3.89
C THR A 384 -23.58 -13.65 4.63
N GLY A 385 -22.84 -13.58 5.75
CA GLY A 385 -22.58 -12.35 6.47
C GLY A 385 -21.66 -11.40 5.69
N MET A 386 -20.67 -11.94 4.96
CA MET A 386 -19.81 -11.14 4.07
C MET A 386 -20.63 -10.40 3.01
N ASN A 387 -21.56 -11.08 2.33
CA ASN A 387 -22.40 -10.45 1.31
C ASN A 387 -23.23 -9.29 1.87
N ARG A 388 -23.69 -9.39 3.12
CA ARG A 388 -24.42 -8.30 3.79
C ARG A 388 -23.50 -7.12 4.16
N ILE A 389 -22.28 -7.39 4.62
CA ILE A 389 -21.28 -6.37 4.97
C ILE A 389 -20.88 -5.55 3.74
N PHE A 390 -20.47 -6.23 2.66
CA PHE A 390 -20.13 -5.57 1.40
C PHE A 390 -21.36 -4.93 0.75
N GLY A 391 -22.51 -5.57 0.92
CA GLY A 391 -23.82 -5.05 0.55
C GLY A 391 -24.07 -3.65 1.09
N ALA A 392 -24.05 -3.52 2.42
CA ALA A 392 -24.26 -2.24 3.10
C ALA A 392 -23.21 -1.18 2.72
N PHE A 393 -21.95 -1.58 2.59
CA PHE A 393 -20.85 -0.68 2.21
C PHE A 393 -21.07 -0.02 0.84
N SER A 394 -21.47 -0.79 -0.17
CA SER A 394 -21.68 -0.28 -1.54
C SER A 394 -22.82 0.74 -1.63
N VAL A 395 -23.90 0.52 -0.89
CA VAL A 395 -25.05 1.45 -0.82
C VAL A 395 -24.73 2.63 0.12
N GLY A 396 -23.54 2.67 0.72
CA GLY A 396 -23.12 3.72 1.64
C GLY A 396 -23.91 3.76 2.95
N LYS A 397 -24.58 2.66 3.30
CA LYS A 397 -25.40 2.54 4.52
C LYS A 397 -24.60 1.86 5.63
N THR A 398 -24.77 2.35 6.85
CA THR A 398 -24.22 1.71 8.05
C THR A 398 -24.99 0.42 8.35
N SER A 399 -24.30 -0.67 8.63
CA SER A 399 -24.94 -1.92 9.05
C SER A 399 -24.72 -2.18 10.54
N ALA A 400 -25.76 -1.95 11.34
CA ALA A 400 -25.73 -2.20 12.78
C ALA A 400 -25.45 -3.67 13.13
N GLN A 401 -26.00 -4.60 12.33
CA GLN A 401 -25.76 -6.04 12.49
C GLN A 401 -24.31 -6.44 12.16
N SER A 402 -23.63 -5.67 11.31
CA SER A 402 -22.22 -5.91 10.96
C SER A 402 -21.25 -5.37 12.00
N PHE A 403 -21.71 -4.55 12.95
CA PHE A 403 -20.84 -3.88 13.92
C PHE A 403 -20.02 -4.88 14.75
N SER A 404 -20.67 -5.90 15.32
CA SER A 404 -20.00 -6.91 16.16
C SER A 404 -18.95 -7.69 15.38
N ILE A 405 -19.29 -8.16 14.16
CA ILE A 405 -18.37 -8.90 13.29
C ILE A 405 -17.14 -8.06 12.93
N ILE A 406 -17.37 -6.81 12.56
CA ILE A 406 -16.32 -5.88 12.13
C ILE A 406 -15.44 -5.50 13.33
N MET A 407 -16.02 -5.29 14.51
CA MET A 407 -15.27 -5.00 15.74
C MET A 407 -14.45 -6.19 16.23
N ASN A 408 -14.98 -7.41 16.15
CA ASN A 408 -14.22 -8.63 16.47
C ASN A 408 -13.06 -8.84 15.49
N THR A 409 -13.27 -8.55 14.21
CA THR A 409 -12.20 -8.53 13.20
C THR A 409 -11.14 -7.47 13.55
N HIS A 410 -11.55 -6.28 13.98
CA HIS A 410 -10.64 -5.23 14.44
C HIS A 410 -9.78 -5.70 15.61
N LEU A 411 -10.40 -6.37 16.58
CA LEU A 411 -9.74 -6.90 17.76
C LEU A 411 -8.69 -7.95 17.40
N ILE A 412 -9.00 -8.91 16.52
CA ILE A 412 -8.01 -9.91 16.08
C ILE A 412 -6.84 -9.22 15.37
N LEU A 413 -7.13 -8.29 14.46
CA LEU A 413 -6.07 -7.58 13.73
C LEU A 413 -5.19 -6.74 14.66
N ALA A 414 -5.79 -6.03 15.62
CA ALA A 414 -5.08 -5.28 16.65
C ALA A 414 -4.20 -6.20 17.50
N GLY A 415 -4.75 -7.32 17.98
CA GLY A 415 -4.04 -8.33 18.77
C GLY A 415 -2.85 -8.90 18.01
N TYR A 416 -3.03 -9.28 16.74
CA TYR A 416 -1.95 -9.72 15.85
C TYR A 416 -0.81 -8.69 15.77
N MET A 417 -1.14 -7.41 15.53
CA MET A 417 -0.13 -6.36 15.40
C MET A 417 0.58 -6.07 16.73
N ILE A 418 -0.14 -6.05 17.85
CA ILE A 418 0.44 -5.86 19.17
C ILE A 418 1.39 -7.01 19.51
N ILE A 419 0.99 -8.27 19.29
CA ILE A 419 1.85 -9.45 19.50
C ILE A 419 3.10 -9.35 18.61
N PHE A 420 2.95 -8.95 17.35
CA PHE A 420 4.08 -8.75 16.45
C PHE A 420 5.06 -7.68 16.97
N ILE A 421 4.56 -6.56 17.49
CA ILE A 421 5.39 -5.51 18.09
C ILE A 421 6.10 -6.02 19.35
N MET A 422 5.39 -6.71 20.25
CA MET A 422 5.97 -7.26 21.48
C MET A 422 7.07 -8.27 21.17
N ALA A 423 6.86 -9.16 20.20
CA ALA A 423 7.87 -10.11 19.75
C ALA A 423 9.11 -9.41 19.16
N LEU A 424 8.92 -8.28 18.47
CA LEU A 424 9.99 -7.45 17.93
C LEU A 424 10.80 -6.76 19.04
N ILE A 425 10.14 -6.18 20.05
CA ILE A 425 10.78 -5.57 21.22
C ILE A 425 11.69 -6.61 21.90
N PHE A 426 11.15 -7.80 22.20
CA PHE A 426 11.90 -8.87 22.86
C PHE A 426 13.13 -9.32 22.06
N ARG A 427 13.02 -9.43 20.73
CA ARG A 427 14.16 -9.78 19.87
C ARG A 427 15.24 -8.71 19.87
N LEU A 428 14.86 -7.44 19.74
CA LEU A 428 15.82 -6.34 19.66
C LEU A 428 16.62 -6.18 20.96
N GLU A 429 16.01 -6.48 22.12
CA GLU A 429 16.72 -6.52 23.39
C GLU A 429 17.72 -7.68 23.49
N ASN A 430 17.36 -8.86 22.97
CA ASN A 430 18.22 -10.04 23.00
C ASN A 430 19.39 -9.98 21.99
N THR A 431 19.18 -9.45 20.78
CA THR A 431 20.27 -9.28 19.80
C THR A 431 21.38 -8.39 20.34
N LYS A 432 21.04 -7.35 21.11
CA LYS A 432 22.04 -6.46 21.71
C LYS A 432 22.85 -7.13 22.83
N LYS A 433 22.28 -8.09 23.57
CA LYS A 433 23.02 -8.88 24.57
C LYS A 433 24.07 -9.80 23.95
N GLN A 434 23.89 -10.19 22.68
CA GLN A 434 24.82 -11.05 21.95
C GLN A 434 25.96 -10.28 21.27
N GLU A 435 25.77 -9.00 20.92
CA GLU A 435 26.84 -8.15 20.36
C GLU A 435 27.80 -7.58 21.42
N LEU A 436 27.43 -7.67 22.70
CA LEU A 436 28.23 -7.22 23.85
C LEU A 436 28.97 -8.37 24.58
N ARG A 437 28.82 -9.60 24.09
CA ARG A 437 29.60 -10.78 24.50
C ARG A 437 30.50 -11.17 23.33
#